data_AF-A0A7Y2UMU8-F1
#
_entry.id   AF-A0A7Y2UMU8-F1
#
_cell.length_a   1.000
_cell.length_b   1.000
_cell.length_c   1.000
_cell.angle_alpha   90.00
_cell.angle_beta   90.00
_cell.angle_gamma   90.00
#
_symmetry.space_group_name_H-M   'P 1'
#
loop_
_entity.id
_entity.type
_entity.pdbx_description
1 polymer ?
#
loop_
_entity_poly.entity_id
_entity_poly.type
_entity_poly.pdbx_seq_one_letter_code
_entity_poly.pdbx_strand_id
1 'polypeptide(L)'
;MIEKRTLGATGIEVARIGISSSFGAKAEVFRAALDRGCNYFNWGTFIKGRSSSFREFVRQLTREGRRQDLVIGLLSYSHLAS
;
A
#
# COMPACT_ATOMS: atom_id res chain seq x y z
N MET A 1 12.13 -3.48 14.73
CA MET A 1 11.35 -3.67 13.49
C MET A 1 9.96 -4.17 13.84
N ILE A 2 8.93 -3.80 13.07
CA ILE A 2 7.56 -4.29 13.28
C ILE A 2 7.52 -5.80 12.97
N GLU A 3 6.94 -6.58 13.87
CA GLU A 3 6.74 -8.01 13.68
C GLU A 3 5.70 -8.28 12.58
N LYS A 4 6.05 -9.16 11.63
CA LYS A 4 5.17 -9.58 10.53
C LYS A 4 4.43 -10.89 10.85
N ARG A 5 3.31 -11.09 10.17
CA ARG A 5 2.45 -12.27 10.25
C ARG A 5 1.90 -12.59 8.87
N THR A 6 1.57 -13.86 8.65
CA THR A 6 0.91 -14.30 7.43
C THR A 6 -0.48 -13.69 7.33
N LEU A 7 -0.79 -13.08 6.19
CA LEU A 7 -2.11 -12.52 5.91
C LEU A 7 -3.09 -13.66 5.58
N GLY A 8 -3.87 -14.11 6.56
CA GLY A 8 -4.84 -15.20 6.37
C GLY A 8 -4.17 -16.46 5.81
N ALA A 9 -4.78 -17.08 4.80
CA ALA A 9 -4.26 -18.28 4.14
C ALA A 9 -3.35 -17.97 2.93
N THR A 10 -2.89 -16.72 2.76
CA THR A 10 -2.20 -16.29 1.51
C THR A 10 -0.73 -16.68 1.43
N GLY A 11 -0.08 -17.01 2.55
CA GLY A 11 1.37 -17.18 2.62
C GLY A 11 2.18 -15.87 2.48
N ILE A 12 1.52 -14.70 2.45
CA ILE A 12 2.18 -13.40 2.34
C ILE A 12 2.38 -12.78 3.73
N GLU A 13 3.61 -12.39 4.05
CA GLU A 13 3.95 -11.75 5.33
C GLU A 13 3.67 -10.24 5.33
N VAL A 14 2.85 -9.79 6.28
CA VAL A 14 2.48 -8.39 6.46
C VAL A 14 2.69 -7.92 7.90
N ALA A 15 2.97 -6.63 8.05
CA ALA A 15 2.91 -5.95 9.33
C ALA A 15 1.46 -5.95 9.87
N ARG A 16 1.32 -5.93 11.20
CA ARG A 16 0.00 -5.89 11.86
C ARG A 16 -0.76 -4.56 11.68
N ILE A 17 -0.09 -3.54 11.14
CA ILE A 17 -0.66 -2.23 10.81
C ILE A 17 -0.57 -2.05 9.29
N GLY A 18 -1.70 -1.70 8.68
CA GLY A 18 -1.77 -1.30 7.27
C GLY A 18 -2.18 0.16 7.10
N ILE A 19 -1.74 0.78 6.00
CA ILE A 19 -1.99 2.20 5.71
C ILE A 19 -2.85 2.36 4.46
N SER A 20 -3.90 3.16 4.55
CA SER A 20 -4.72 3.55 3.39
C SER A 20 -4.08 4.70 2.63
N SER A 21 -4.07 4.61 1.29
CA SER A 21 -3.56 5.66 0.40
C SER A 21 -4.56 6.79 0.12
N SER A 22 -5.81 6.70 0.58
CA SER A 22 -6.92 7.55 0.13
C SER A 22 -7.03 8.94 0.78
N PHE A 23 -6.35 9.20 1.90
CA PHE A 23 -6.53 10.42 2.71
C PHE A 23 -5.44 11.47 2.52
N GLY A 24 -4.86 11.57 1.32
CA GLY A 24 -4.01 12.70 0.93
C GLY A 24 -2.58 12.69 1.50
N ALA A 25 -2.11 11.58 2.08
CA ALA A 25 -0.72 11.46 2.51
C ALA A 25 0.25 11.63 1.32
N LYS A 26 1.40 12.28 1.59
CA LYS A 26 2.48 12.48 0.62
C LYS A 26 3.33 11.22 0.45
N ALA A 27 4.06 11.12 -0.66
CA ALA A 27 4.91 9.96 -0.97
C ALA A 27 5.94 9.65 0.13
N GLU A 28 6.53 10.69 0.72
CA GLU A 28 7.50 10.60 1.82
C GLU A 28 6.92 9.91 3.08
N VAL A 29 5.63 10.06 3.35
CA VAL A 29 4.96 9.42 4.49
C VAL A 29 4.87 7.91 4.28
N PHE A 30 4.52 7.48 3.07
CA PHE A 30 4.47 6.05 2.73
C PHE A 30 5.86 5.41 2.81
N ARG A 31 6.90 6.12 2.35
CA ARG A 31 8.29 5.67 2.48
C ARG A 31 8.72 5.56 3.94
N ALA A 32 8.46 6.59 4.75
CA ALA A 32 8.77 6.59 6.17
C ALA A 32 8.06 5.47 6.94
N ALA A 33 6.84 5.08 6.52
CA ALA A 33 6.13 3.96 7.09
C ALA A 33 6.75 2.60 6.68
N LEU A 34 7.11 2.45 5.40
CA LEU A 34 7.78 1.26 4.89
C LEU A 34 9.12 1.03 5.60
N ASP A 35 9.92 2.08 5.76
CA ASP A 35 11.22 2.01 6.44
C ASP A 35 11.09 1.67 7.94
N ARG A 36 9.92 1.92 8.55
CA ARG A 36 9.58 1.47 9.92
C ARG A 36 9.05 0.04 9.99
N GLY A 37 8.89 -0.62 8.84
CA GLY A 37 8.44 -2.00 8.72
C GLY A 37 6.96 -2.18 8.38
N CYS A 38 6.20 -1.09 8.17
CA CYS A 38 4.82 -1.19 7.68
C CYS A 38 4.83 -1.49 6.18
N ASN A 39 4.60 -2.74 5.81
CA ASN A 39 4.64 -3.16 4.40
C ASN A 39 3.28 -3.38 3.77
N TYR A 40 2.17 -3.25 4.50
CA TYR A 40 0.83 -3.51 3.96
C TYR A 40 0.07 -2.20 3.72
N PHE A 41 -0.29 -1.95 2.47
CA PHE A 41 -0.97 -0.72 2.08
C PHE A 41 -2.23 -1.02 1.29
N ASN A 42 -3.27 -0.24 1.53
CA ASN A 42 -4.48 -0.31 0.73
C ASN A 42 -4.45 0.72 -0.40
N TRP A 43 -4.76 0.27 -1.61
CA TRP A 43 -4.90 1.12 -2.79
C TRP A 43 -6.33 1.08 -3.30
N GLY A 44 -7.14 2.03 -2.83
CA GLY A 44 -8.53 2.16 -3.20
C GLY A 44 -8.80 3.22 -4.27
N THR A 45 -9.98 3.15 -4.87
CA THR A 45 -10.61 4.27 -5.57
C THR A 45 -11.47 5.05 -4.57
N PHE A 46 -11.09 6.29 -4.25
CA PHE A 46 -11.92 7.20 -3.44
C PHE A 46 -12.61 8.24 -4.34
N ILE A 47 -13.37 9.19 -3.78
CA ILE A 47 -14.09 10.26 -4.52
C ILE A 47 -13.24 10.92 -5.62
N LYS A 48 -11.93 11.05 -5.39
CA LYS A 48 -10.97 11.67 -6.32
C LYS A 48 -10.10 10.68 -7.12
N GLY A 49 -10.48 9.41 -7.17
CA GLY A 49 -9.71 8.35 -7.82
C GLY A 49 -8.56 7.79 -6.97
N ARG A 50 -7.55 7.22 -7.64
CA ARG A 50 -6.35 6.63 -7.01
C ARG A 50 -5.33 7.71 -6.67
N SER A 51 -4.74 7.61 -5.48
CA SER A 51 -3.72 8.56 -4.99
C SER A 51 -2.51 8.65 -5.91
N SER A 52 -2.23 9.85 -6.42
CA SER A 52 -1.05 10.16 -7.24
C SER A 52 0.24 10.05 -6.43
N SER A 53 0.25 10.53 -5.18
CA SER A 53 1.37 10.40 -4.24
C SER A 53 1.72 8.94 -3.97
N PHE A 54 0.72 8.07 -3.81
CA PHE A 54 0.97 6.64 -3.63
C PHE A 54 1.53 5.99 -4.90
N ARG A 55 1.02 6.37 -6.07
CA ARG A 55 1.58 5.93 -7.36
C ARG A 55 3.04 6.34 -7.52
N GLU A 56 3.39 7.56 -7.13
CA GLU A 56 4.78 8.04 -7.16
C GLU A 56 5.69 7.21 -6.25
N PHE A 57 5.28 7.00 -4.99
CA PHE A 57 5.99 6.15 -4.05
C PHE A 57 6.26 4.75 -4.61
N VAL A 58 5.24 4.08 -5.18
CA VAL A 58 5.39 2.74 -5.78
C VAL A 58 6.36 2.76 -6.98
N ARG A 59 6.35 3.81 -7.81
CA ARG A 59 7.26 3.95 -8.95
C ARG A 59 8.71 4.12 -8.49
N GLN A 60 8.95 4.94 -7.47
CA GLN A 60 10.28 5.13 -6.89
C GLN A 60 10.79 3.81 -6.29
N LEU A 61 9.98 3.14 -5.48
CA LEU A 61 10.33 1.87 -4.84
C LEU A 61 10.65 0.78 -5.87
N THR A 62 9.90 0.73 -6.97
CA THR A 62 10.17 -0.21 -8.07
C THR A 62 11.49 0.10 -8.79
N ARG A 63 11.79 1.38 -9.04
CA ARG A 63 13.08 1.79 -9.62
C ARG A 63 14.28 1.43 -8.76
N GLU A 64 14.08 1.41 -7.43
CA GLU A 64 15.08 0.99 -6.45
C GLU A 64 15.23 -0.54 -6.34
N GLY A 65 14.44 -1.33 -7.07
CA GLY A 65 14.46 -2.79 -6.97
C GLY A 65 13.89 -3.33 -5.65
N ARG A 66 13.07 -2.53 -4.96
CA ARG A 66 12.49 -2.84 -3.64
C ARG A 66 10.99 -3.14 -3.69
N ARG A 67 10.46 -3.48 -4.87
CA ARG A 67 9.02 -3.73 -5.04
C ARG A 67 8.53 -4.84 -4.10
N GLN A 68 9.31 -5.89 -3.88
CA GLN A 68 9.00 -7.01 -2.99
C GLN A 68 8.79 -6.61 -1.52
N ASP A 69 9.31 -5.44 -1.11
CA ASP A 69 9.15 -4.96 0.26
C ASP A 69 7.71 -4.53 0.55
N LEU A 70 6.89 -4.32 -0.50
CA LEU A 70 5.55 -3.75 -0.43
C LEU A 70 4.46 -4.79 -0.75
N VAL A 71 3.44 -4.87 0.09
CA VAL A 71 2.20 -5.62 -0.14
C VAL A 71 1.06 -4.62 -0.32
N ILE A 72 0.26 -4.81 -1.38
CA ILE A 72 -0.85 -3.92 -1.72
C ILE A 72 -2.17 -4.69 -1.69
N GLY A 73 -3.08 -4.30 -0.81
CA GLY A 73 -4.49 -4.64 -0.90
C GLY A 73 -5.18 -3.69 -1.88
N LEU A 74 -5.60 -4.18 -3.04
CA LEU A 74 -6.32 -3.37 -4.03
C LEU A 74 -7.81 -3.38 -3.70
N LEU A 75 -8.41 -2.19 -3.57
CA LEU A 75 -9.86 -2.04 -3.49
C LEU A 75 -10.34 -1.35 -4.76
N SER A 76 -11.25 -2.00 -5.47
CA SER A 76 -11.89 -1.42 -6.65
C SER A 76 -13.39 -1.53 -6.48
N TYR A 77 -14.08 -0.40 -6.55
CA TYR A 77 -15.52 -0.41 -6.76
C TYR A 77 -15.75 -0.68 -8.25
N SER A 78 -16.45 -1.76 -8.57
CA SER A 78 -16.97 -1.94 -9.91
C SER A 78 -18.26 -1.14 -9.99
N HIS A 79 -18.30 -0.08 -10.81
CA HIS A 79 -19.54 0.65 -11.10
C HIS A 79 -20.47 -0.14 -12.05
N LEU A 80 -20.34 -1.47 -12.11
CA LEU A 80 -21.31 -2.35 -12.76
C LEU A 80 -22.58 -2.39 -11.90
N ALA A 81 -23.35 -1.30 -11.93
CA ALA A 81 -24.78 -1.39 -11.74
C ALA A 81 -25.34 -2.11 -12.98
N SER A 82 -26.08 -3.18 -12.73
CA SER A 82 -26.92 -3.90 -13.70
C SER A 82 -27.82 -2.98 -14.49
#